data_AF-A0AAV5ANF8-F1
#
_entry.id   AF-A0AAV5ANF8-F1
#
_cell.length_a   1.000
_cell.length_b   1.000
_cell.length_c   1.000
_cell.angle_alpha   90.00
_cell.angle_beta   90.00
_cell.angle_gamma   90.00
#
_symmetry.space_group_name_H-M   'P 1'
#
loop_
_entity.id
_entity.type
_entity.pdbx_description
1 polymer ?
#
loop_
_entity_poly.entity_id
_entity_poly.type
_entity_poly.pdbx_seq_one_letter_code
_entity_poly.pdbx_strand_id
1 'polypeptide(L)'
;MSSHTITASSDSVRSVGAVILKPELANPRVICLEEHISFPEITQQFSQNIPERIKNSLRHLNPFPEYTWPRLPEIGDGRIADMDKGGVTIQILSLAAAGFDNLSDEDATSLSQQVNDLLAQKIESSPQPNRFRAFAYLPFQAPEAAVKELYRCIKELGMVGVLLNGNIQGKFLDDPQFEPILAAACELNVPIYLHPSPPPETVWDSYYELPDSRLSATLATAGWGWHAEVAVHVLRIALGGVFEKFQNLKIVIGHQGEMLPMMMSRFDHMFNISKTGFKRAISQMLRDQVYVTLSGMFTLPPTLCTIQTFGIDHVLFANDYPFFPAEDCFAFIKVLQDVLAPADVRKILSENADSCGISSHPYCAIRRAGRNKYWVHDKVGIRKALVYKRPKLLWILPTIVICGIGEIIGWADLIAFLTADVVALIVQAVGGAKASLAFQNGHSPNPGGHVMLIGIVLQLIGILFYIALATEFFLRFHFQKPFARKSSTPEEETSVDKTSEKEEPLLIGFASLPRSTLIVVSGLALATLTGYRTVELSDGWTGRIITTQRFFNYLDGAPICLALFILNVLHPRFVY
;
A
#
# COMPACT_ATOMS: atom_id res chain seq x y z
N MET A 1 -1.73 34.67 48.68
CA MET A 1 -0.76 34.76 47.57
C MET A 1 -1.39 34.11 46.36
N SER A 2 -1.29 34.78 45.21
CA SER A 2 -2.25 34.80 44.09
C SER A 2 -2.42 33.50 43.32
N SER A 3 -3.68 33.17 43.04
CA SER A 3 -4.14 32.23 42.01
C SER A 3 -3.99 32.85 40.62
N HIS A 4 -3.31 32.16 39.70
CA HIS A 4 -3.38 32.49 38.27
C HIS A 4 -4.14 31.39 37.53
N THR A 5 -5.43 31.65 37.35
CA THR A 5 -6.30 30.97 36.40
C THR A 5 -6.00 31.54 35.01
N ILE A 6 -5.47 30.73 34.09
CA ILE A 6 -5.38 31.10 32.68
C ILE A 6 -6.70 30.72 32.02
N THR A 7 -7.58 31.70 31.88
CA THR A 7 -8.76 31.62 31.01
C THR A 7 -8.32 31.84 29.57
N ALA A 8 -8.27 30.76 28.78
CA ALA A 8 -8.09 30.87 27.34
C ALA A 8 -9.40 31.40 26.71
N SER A 9 -9.33 32.62 26.17
CA SER A 9 -10.42 33.29 25.46
C SER A 9 -10.79 32.58 24.16
N SER A 10 -12.09 32.45 23.93
CA SER A 10 -12.76 31.73 22.84
C SER A 10 -12.68 32.37 21.43
N ASP A 11 -11.73 33.26 21.15
CA ASP A 11 -11.75 34.06 19.90
C ASP A 11 -10.38 34.15 19.19
N SER A 12 -9.75 33.02 18.86
CA SER A 12 -8.59 33.03 17.95
C SER A 12 -8.41 31.81 17.05
N VAL A 13 -9.47 31.03 16.78
CA VAL A 13 -9.46 30.06 15.67
C VAL A 13 -9.78 30.78 14.36
N ARG A 14 -8.82 31.56 13.86
CA ARG A 14 -8.83 32.06 12.48
C ARG A 14 -8.53 30.90 11.53
N SER A 15 -9.58 30.39 10.89
CA SER A 15 -9.63 29.80 9.55
C SER A 15 -8.30 29.23 9.01
N VAL A 16 -7.93 28.02 9.42
CA VAL A 16 -7.13 27.15 8.56
C VAL A 16 -8.08 26.74 7.43
N GLY A 17 -7.82 27.20 6.20
CA GLY A 17 -8.71 27.01 5.06
C GLY A 17 -9.17 25.56 4.95
N ALA A 18 -10.46 25.33 4.70
CA ALA A 18 -11.01 24.00 4.49
C ALA A 18 -10.13 23.27 3.46
N VAL A 19 -9.42 22.23 3.92
CA VAL A 19 -8.59 21.40 3.04
C VAL A 19 -9.56 20.58 2.20
N ILE A 20 -9.68 20.96 0.93
CA ILE A 20 -10.59 20.36 -0.06
C ILE A 20 -9.83 19.21 -0.75
N LEU A 21 -10.50 18.08 -0.96
CA LEU A 21 -9.96 16.99 -1.78
C LEU A 21 -9.68 17.49 -3.20
N LYS A 22 -8.68 16.91 -3.88
CA LYS A 22 -8.41 17.20 -5.29
C LYS A 22 -9.70 17.08 -6.12
N PRO A 23 -9.91 17.92 -7.17
CA PRO A 23 -11.14 17.90 -7.96
C PRO A 23 -11.53 16.52 -8.50
N GLU A 24 -10.55 15.68 -8.82
CA GLU A 24 -10.72 14.30 -9.31
C GLU A 24 -11.21 13.32 -8.22
N LEU A 25 -11.19 13.76 -6.96
CA LEU A 25 -11.69 13.09 -5.76
C LEU A 25 -12.84 13.87 -5.12
N ALA A 26 -13.51 14.76 -5.86
CA ALA A 26 -14.68 15.44 -5.36
C ALA A 26 -15.80 14.41 -5.06
N ASN A 27 -16.27 14.36 -3.82
CA ASN A 27 -17.28 13.42 -3.33
C ASN A 27 -16.92 11.95 -3.62
N PRO A 28 -15.80 11.44 -3.06
CA PRO A 28 -15.38 10.09 -3.34
C PRO A 28 -16.39 9.10 -2.75
N ARG A 29 -16.60 8.00 -3.46
CA ARG A 29 -17.33 6.86 -2.91
C ARG A 29 -16.38 6.11 -1.99
N VAL A 30 -16.73 6.01 -0.71
CA VAL A 30 -15.93 5.35 0.32
C VAL A 30 -16.72 4.18 0.89
N ILE A 31 -16.18 2.97 0.76
CA ILE A 31 -16.72 1.74 1.33
C ILE A 31 -15.76 1.30 2.43
N CYS A 32 -16.24 1.29 3.67
CA CYS A 32 -15.47 0.78 4.80
C CYS A 32 -15.92 -0.64 5.15
N LEU A 33 -14.94 -1.55 5.20
CA LEU A 33 -15.09 -2.94 5.62
C LEU A 33 -14.55 -3.04 7.06
N GLU A 34 -15.06 -3.92 7.92
CA GLU A 34 -14.71 -3.95 9.37
C GLU A 34 -15.45 -2.85 10.18
N GLU A 35 -16.77 -2.84 10.06
CA GLU A 35 -17.62 -1.88 10.75
C GLU A 35 -18.53 -2.62 11.72
N HIS A 36 -18.18 -2.57 13.00
CA HIS A 36 -18.74 -3.45 14.00
C HIS A 36 -20.13 -3.02 14.46
N ILE A 37 -20.96 -4.02 14.72
CA ILE A 37 -22.26 -3.92 15.38
C ILE A 37 -22.41 -5.00 16.46
N SER A 38 -23.16 -4.69 17.53
CA SER A 38 -23.57 -5.66 18.53
C SER A 38 -25.08 -5.80 18.63
N PHE A 39 -25.51 -6.94 19.16
CA PHE A 39 -26.90 -7.21 19.52
C PHE A 39 -26.94 -7.63 20.99
N PRO A 40 -26.98 -6.69 21.95
CA PRO A 40 -27.00 -6.99 23.38
C PRO A 40 -28.07 -8.01 23.76
N GLU A 41 -29.24 -7.95 23.11
CA GLU A 41 -30.39 -8.82 23.39
C GLU A 41 -30.15 -10.28 23.04
N ILE A 42 -29.33 -10.53 22.02
CA ILE A 42 -28.95 -11.88 21.57
C ILE A 42 -27.69 -12.32 22.31
N THR A 43 -26.66 -11.48 22.35
CA THR A 43 -25.38 -11.79 22.99
C THR A 43 -25.51 -12.05 24.49
N GLN A 44 -26.45 -11.40 25.18
CA GLN A 44 -26.72 -11.66 26.59
C GLN A 44 -27.23 -13.09 26.84
N GLN A 45 -28.00 -13.67 25.91
CA GLN A 45 -28.50 -15.05 26.02
C GLN A 45 -27.37 -16.07 26.11
N PHE A 46 -26.27 -15.80 25.41
CA PHE A 46 -25.10 -16.67 25.32
C PHE A 46 -23.92 -16.19 26.16
N SER A 47 -24.08 -15.09 26.91
CA SER A 47 -22.99 -14.46 27.68
C SER A 47 -22.39 -15.35 28.78
N GLN A 48 -23.16 -16.33 29.27
CA GLN A 48 -22.67 -17.30 30.25
C GLN A 48 -21.62 -18.26 29.65
N ASN A 49 -21.68 -18.49 28.34
CA ASN A 49 -20.78 -19.40 27.62
C ASN A 49 -19.47 -18.71 27.19
N ILE A 50 -19.41 -17.38 27.27
CA ILE A 50 -18.19 -16.63 26.98
C ILE A 50 -17.21 -16.81 28.16
N PRO A 51 -15.97 -17.27 27.91
CA PRO A 51 -14.95 -17.38 28.95
C PRO A 51 -14.73 -16.08 29.73
N GLU A 52 -14.59 -16.17 31.05
CA GLU A 52 -14.45 -14.98 31.91
C GLU A 52 -13.17 -14.18 31.57
N ARG A 53 -12.11 -14.87 31.14
CA ARG A 53 -10.88 -14.23 30.65
C ARG A 53 -11.15 -13.34 29.44
N ILE A 54 -11.96 -13.80 28.48
CA ILE A 54 -12.35 -13.01 27.31
C ILE A 54 -13.15 -11.79 27.78
N LYS A 55 -14.14 -11.95 28.66
CA LYS A 55 -14.91 -10.82 29.21
C LYS A 55 -14.02 -9.79 29.90
N ASN A 56 -13.07 -10.25 30.72
CA ASN A 56 -12.14 -9.37 31.42
C ASN A 56 -11.20 -8.66 30.45
N SER A 57 -10.68 -9.35 29.43
CA SER A 57 -9.85 -8.72 28.40
C SER A 57 -10.59 -7.59 27.70
N LEU A 58 -11.85 -7.80 27.30
CA LEU A 58 -12.68 -6.78 26.66
C LEU A 58 -12.97 -5.59 27.58
N ARG A 59 -13.12 -5.82 28.90
CA ARG A 59 -13.26 -4.73 29.89
C ARG A 59 -11.97 -3.93 30.08
N HIS A 60 -10.82 -4.54 29.82
CA HIS A 60 -9.50 -3.94 29.98
C HIS A 60 -8.97 -3.27 28.71
N LEU A 61 -9.61 -3.52 27.56
CA LEU A 61 -9.42 -2.76 26.32
C LEU A 61 -9.92 -1.32 26.51
N ASN A 62 -9.04 -0.50 27.08
CA ASN A 62 -9.16 0.95 27.12
C ASN A 62 -7.87 1.50 26.49
N PRO A 63 -7.97 2.41 25.49
CA PRO A 63 -8.90 3.54 25.54
C PRO A 63 -9.81 3.59 24.30
N PHE A 64 -10.98 2.94 24.36
CA PHE A 64 -11.99 3.20 23.34
C PHE A 64 -12.68 4.54 23.58
N PRO A 65 -13.04 5.30 22.54
CA PRO A 65 -13.80 6.54 22.69
C PRO A 65 -15.08 6.33 23.51
N GLU A 66 -15.49 7.33 24.30
CA GLU A 66 -16.70 7.23 25.15
C GLU A 66 -17.98 6.89 24.34
N TYR A 67 -18.02 7.28 23.07
CA TYR A 67 -19.15 7.01 22.18
C TYR A 67 -19.23 5.55 21.72
N THR A 68 -18.17 4.75 21.87
CA THR A 68 -18.06 3.40 21.31
C THR A 68 -19.24 2.52 21.70
N TRP A 69 -19.52 2.42 23.01
CA TRP A 69 -20.53 1.51 23.52
C TRP A 69 -21.97 1.89 23.13
N PRO A 70 -22.37 3.18 23.17
CA PRO A 70 -23.65 3.60 22.61
C PRO A 70 -23.80 3.38 21.09
N ARG A 71 -22.71 3.43 20.31
CA ARG A 71 -22.76 3.29 18.84
C ARG A 71 -22.70 1.86 18.35
N LEU A 72 -22.13 0.95 19.15
CA LEU A 72 -22.00 -0.44 18.79
C LEU A 72 -23.36 -1.12 18.46
N PRO A 73 -24.47 -0.93 19.20
CA PRO A 73 -25.76 -1.56 18.85
C PRO A 73 -26.62 -0.78 17.82
N GLU A 74 -26.17 0.39 17.39
CA GLU A 74 -26.99 1.41 16.70
C GLU A 74 -26.69 1.47 15.19
N ILE A 75 -27.73 1.62 14.33
CA ILE A 75 -27.63 1.82 12.86
C ILE A 75 -28.58 2.96 12.40
N GLY A 76 -28.78 3.96 13.26
CA GLY A 76 -29.68 5.09 13.03
C GLY A 76 -28.91 6.39 12.81
N ASP A 77 -29.54 7.49 13.21
CA ASP A 77 -29.06 8.85 12.94
C ASP A 77 -27.67 9.11 13.53
N GLY A 78 -27.34 8.48 14.66
CA GLY A 78 -26.03 8.60 15.25
C GLY A 78 -24.97 8.11 14.27
N ARG A 79 -24.98 6.81 13.96
CA ARG A 79 -23.97 6.17 13.10
C ARG A 79 -23.90 6.85 11.74
N ILE A 80 -25.05 7.22 11.18
CA ILE A 80 -25.12 7.94 9.90
C ILE A 80 -24.42 9.30 9.99
N ALA A 81 -24.65 10.07 11.06
CA ALA A 81 -23.97 11.35 11.25
C ALA A 81 -22.45 11.19 11.38
N ASP A 82 -21.98 10.12 12.01
CA ASP A 82 -20.54 9.82 12.10
C ASP A 82 -19.97 9.38 10.74
N MET A 83 -20.71 8.57 9.97
CA MET A 83 -20.34 8.24 8.59
C MET A 83 -20.21 9.51 7.75
N ASP A 84 -21.13 10.46 7.89
CA ASP A 84 -21.09 11.73 7.15
C ASP A 84 -19.88 12.58 7.55
N LYS A 85 -19.51 12.63 8.84
CA LYS A 85 -18.28 13.27 9.31
C LYS A 85 -17.02 12.61 8.75
N GLY A 86 -17.01 11.28 8.66
CA GLY A 86 -15.92 10.49 8.11
C GLY A 86 -15.85 10.47 6.58
N GLY A 87 -16.83 11.05 5.89
CA GLY A 87 -16.95 10.94 4.43
C GLY A 87 -17.25 9.52 3.95
N VAL A 88 -17.76 8.64 4.81
CA VAL A 88 -18.01 7.22 4.52
C VAL A 88 -19.34 7.06 3.80
N THR A 89 -19.31 6.51 2.58
CA THR A 89 -20.53 6.30 1.78
C THR A 89 -21.25 5.03 2.19
N ILE A 90 -20.53 3.92 2.41
CA ILE A 90 -21.10 2.62 2.76
C ILE A 90 -20.29 1.98 3.89
N GLN A 91 -20.97 1.47 4.91
CA GLN A 91 -20.36 0.55 5.89
C GLN A 91 -20.78 -0.89 5.60
N ILE A 92 -19.83 -1.81 5.64
CA ILE A 92 -20.09 -3.25 5.63
C ILE A 92 -20.08 -3.74 7.09
N LEU A 93 -21.28 -3.95 7.63
CA LEU A 93 -21.48 -4.27 9.03
C LEU A 93 -21.11 -5.72 9.36
N SER A 94 -20.51 -5.94 10.52
CA SER A 94 -20.18 -7.27 11.03
C SER A 94 -20.43 -7.37 12.54
N LEU A 95 -20.79 -8.57 13.01
CA LEU A 95 -20.99 -8.79 14.44
C LEU A 95 -19.65 -8.63 15.18
N ALA A 96 -19.61 -7.76 16.19
CA ALA A 96 -18.57 -7.73 17.21
C ALA A 96 -18.70 -8.96 18.12
N ALA A 97 -18.17 -10.09 17.66
CA ALA A 97 -18.28 -11.38 18.31
C ALA A 97 -16.91 -11.86 18.80
N ALA A 98 -16.70 -11.83 20.11
CA ALA A 98 -15.57 -12.52 20.74
C ALA A 98 -16.09 -13.58 21.71
N GLY A 99 -15.57 -14.81 21.57
CA GLY A 99 -15.80 -15.89 22.53
C GLY A 99 -17.09 -16.71 22.36
N PHE A 100 -17.67 -16.75 21.15
CA PHE A 100 -18.81 -17.63 20.84
C PHE A 100 -18.40 -19.00 20.27
N ASP A 101 -17.10 -19.26 20.17
CA ASP A 101 -16.56 -20.51 19.61
C ASP A 101 -16.82 -21.73 20.51
N ASN A 102 -17.15 -21.51 21.78
CA ASN A 102 -17.47 -22.55 22.77
C ASN A 102 -18.94 -22.99 22.78
N LEU A 103 -19.78 -22.43 21.90
CA LEU A 103 -21.16 -22.85 21.78
C LEU A 103 -21.28 -24.23 21.14
N SER A 104 -22.33 -24.97 21.54
CA SER A 104 -22.72 -26.20 20.86
C SER A 104 -23.06 -25.92 19.39
N ASP A 105 -22.96 -26.91 18.52
CA ASP A 105 -23.29 -26.76 17.09
C ASP A 105 -24.71 -26.22 16.87
N GLU A 106 -25.67 -26.67 17.70
CA GLU A 106 -27.07 -26.23 17.67
C GLU A 106 -27.20 -24.76 18.12
N ASP A 107 -26.60 -24.40 19.25
CA ASP A 107 -26.63 -23.03 19.77
C ASP A 107 -25.93 -22.06 18.83
N ALA A 108 -24.79 -22.44 18.26
CA ALA A 108 -24.05 -21.63 17.31
C ALA A 108 -24.84 -21.41 16.02
N THR A 109 -25.52 -22.44 15.54
CA THR A 109 -26.39 -22.35 14.35
C THR A 109 -27.57 -21.42 14.63
N SER A 110 -28.25 -21.60 15.76
CA SER A 110 -29.37 -20.76 16.18
C SER A 110 -28.95 -19.30 16.37
N LEU A 111 -27.83 -19.05 17.06
CA LEU A 111 -27.24 -17.72 17.23
C LEU A 111 -26.97 -17.07 15.88
N SER A 112 -26.34 -17.81 14.96
CA SER A 112 -25.97 -17.27 13.65
C SER A 112 -27.18 -16.84 12.85
N GLN A 113 -28.22 -17.67 12.80
CA GLN A 113 -29.46 -17.33 12.13
C GLN A 113 -30.13 -16.09 12.74
N GLN A 114 -30.24 -16.03 14.07
CA GLN A 114 -30.82 -14.88 14.77
C GLN A 114 -30.05 -13.59 14.53
N VAL A 115 -28.72 -13.63 14.61
CA VAL A 115 -27.84 -12.48 14.33
C VAL A 115 -28.02 -12.00 12.90
N ASN A 116 -27.98 -12.92 11.93
CA ASN A 116 -28.05 -12.56 10.52
C ASN A 116 -29.42 -11.99 10.15
N ASP A 117 -30.50 -12.56 10.68
CA ASP A 117 -31.87 -12.07 10.49
C ASP A 117 -32.05 -10.69 11.10
N LEU A 118 -31.57 -10.49 12.34
CA LEU A 118 -31.69 -9.20 13.01
C LEU A 118 -30.84 -8.12 12.32
N LEU A 119 -29.64 -8.46 11.86
CA LEU A 119 -28.79 -7.55 11.10
C LEU A 119 -29.46 -7.13 9.79
N ALA A 120 -30.01 -8.09 9.05
CA ALA A 120 -30.76 -7.82 7.82
C ALA A 120 -31.97 -6.93 8.08
N GLN A 121 -32.73 -7.21 9.14
CA GLN A 121 -33.90 -6.43 9.54
C GLN A 121 -33.50 -5.00 9.95
N LYS A 122 -32.45 -4.82 10.75
CA LYS A 122 -32.00 -3.47 11.16
C LYS A 122 -31.50 -2.66 9.97
N ILE A 123 -30.79 -3.28 9.02
CA ILE A 123 -30.39 -2.62 7.77
C ILE A 123 -31.63 -2.19 6.97
N GLU A 124 -32.61 -3.08 6.79
CA GLU A 124 -33.84 -2.81 6.03
C GLU A 124 -34.69 -1.69 6.66
N SER A 125 -34.73 -1.63 7.99
CA SER A 125 -35.48 -0.64 8.77
C SER A 125 -34.73 0.66 9.08
N SER A 126 -33.44 0.73 8.77
CA SER A 126 -32.64 1.95 8.90
C SER A 126 -33.23 3.08 8.05
N PRO A 127 -33.15 4.36 8.47
CA PRO A 127 -33.59 5.49 7.64
C PRO A 127 -32.78 5.64 6.34
N GLN A 128 -31.56 5.08 6.27
CA GLN A 128 -30.71 5.11 5.07
C GLN A 128 -30.19 3.70 4.72
N PRO A 129 -31.07 2.75 4.33
CA PRO A 129 -30.70 1.34 4.16
C PRO A 129 -29.64 1.13 3.05
N ASN A 130 -29.56 2.04 2.08
CA ASN A 130 -28.58 1.96 0.99
C ASN A 130 -27.13 2.17 1.47
N ARG A 131 -26.92 2.78 2.64
CA ARG A 131 -25.61 3.06 3.25
C ARG A 131 -25.00 1.86 3.98
N PHE A 132 -25.74 0.76 4.14
CA PHE A 132 -25.30 -0.40 4.92
C PHE A 132 -25.37 -1.70 4.12
N ARG A 133 -24.33 -2.52 4.24
CA ARG A 133 -24.35 -3.94 3.88
C ARG A 133 -23.90 -4.75 5.09
N ALA A 134 -23.85 -6.07 4.97
CA ALA A 134 -23.43 -6.94 6.05
C ALA A 134 -22.55 -8.08 5.55
N PHE A 135 -21.56 -8.44 6.38
CA PHE A 135 -20.97 -9.76 6.37
C PHE A 135 -21.79 -10.71 7.23
N ALA A 136 -21.94 -11.94 6.75
CA ALA A 136 -22.59 -13.01 7.49
C ALA A 136 -21.73 -13.46 8.67
N TYR A 137 -22.41 -13.81 9.77
CA TYR A 137 -21.83 -14.56 10.88
C TYR A 137 -22.23 -16.03 10.72
N LEU A 138 -21.27 -16.96 10.79
CA LEU A 138 -21.51 -18.38 10.53
C LEU A 138 -21.13 -19.25 11.74
N PRO A 139 -21.80 -20.41 11.92
CA PRO A 139 -21.42 -21.41 12.91
C PRO A 139 -20.28 -22.29 12.37
N PHE A 140 -19.06 -21.75 12.26
CA PHE A 140 -17.94 -22.46 11.62
C PHE A 140 -17.60 -23.81 12.26
N GLN A 141 -17.89 -24.01 13.55
CA GLN A 141 -17.74 -25.31 14.24
C GLN A 141 -18.66 -26.41 13.68
N ALA A 142 -19.74 -26.02 12.97
CA ALA A 142 -20.71 -26.92 12.33
C ALA A 142 -20.70 -26.73 10.80
N PRO A 143 -19.74 -27.30 10.06
CA PRO A 143 -19.50 -26.97 8.65
C PRO A 143 -20.71 -27.10 7.72
N GLU A 144 -21.53 -28.14 7.90
CA GLU A 144 -22.75 -28.31 7.08
C GLU A 144 -23.78 -27.20 7.33
N ALA A 145 -23.95 -26.79 8.59
CA ALA A 145 -24.84 -25.70 8.96
C ALA A 145 -24.28 -24.36 8.47
N ALA A 146 -22.96 -24.14 8.58
CA ALA A 146 -22.28 -22.96 8.08
C ALA A 146 -22.43 -22.79 6.56
N VAL A 147 -22.31 -23.86 5.78
CA VAL A 147 -22.55 -23.82 4.33
C VAL A 147 -23.98 -23.42 4.02
N LYS A 148 -24.98 -24.06 4.66
CA LYS A 148 -26.40 -23.73 4.46
C LYS A 148 -26.69 -22.27 4.80
N GLU A 149 -26.15 -21.79 5.92
CA GLU A 149 -26.36 -20.42 6.38
C GLU A 149 -25.65 -19.41 5.48
N LEU A 150 -24.46 -19.73 4.97
CA LEU A 150 -23.76 -18.90 3.98
C LEU A 150 -24.61 -18.71 2.72
N TYR A 151 -25.17 -19.79 2.16
CA TYR A 151 -26.05 -19.70 1.00
C TYR A 151 -27.26 -18.81 1.28
N ARG A 152 -27.93 -19.00 2.43
CA ARG A 152 -29.09 -18.19 2.84
C ARG A 152 -28.72 -16.71 2.97
N CYS A 153 -27.62 -16.41 3.65
CA CYS A 153 -27.15 -15.04 3.86
C CYS A 153 -26.86 -14.31 2.55
N ILE A 154 -26.17 -14.94 1.61
CA ILE A 154 -25.80 -14.31 0.34
C ILE A 154 -27.01 -14.23 -0.61
N LYS A 155 -27.81 -15.30 -0.73
CA LYS A 155 -28.88 -15.39 -1.73
C LYS A 155 -30.20 -14.78 -1.29
N GLU A 156 -30.54 -14.83 -0.01
CA GLU A 156 -31.84 -14.42 0.51
C GLU A 156 -31.77 -13.12 1.31
N LEU A 157 -30.71 -12.97 2.13
CA LEU A 157 -30.53 -11.77 2.95
C LEU A 157 -29.73 -10.67 2.23
N GLY A 158 -28.96 -10.99 1.19
CA GLY A 158 -28.18 -10.00 0.45
C GLY A 158 -26.91 -9.53 1.19
N MET A 159 -26.37 -10.39 2.06
CA MET A 159 -25.04 -10.21 2.62
C MET A 159 -23.97 -10.36 1.54
N VAL A 160 -22.81 -9.76 1.76
CA VAL A 160 -21.77 -9.56 0.73
C VAL A 160 -20.48 -10.35 0.97
N GLY A 161 -20.50 -11.25 1.95
CA GLY A 161 -19.38 -12.09 2.37
C GLY A 161 -19.58 -12.59 3.79
N VAL A 162 -18.50 -13.03 4.41
CA VAL A 162 -18.49 -13.57 5.78
C VAL A 162 -17.41 -12.87 6.59
N LEU A 163 -17.63 -12.67 7.88
CA LEU A 163 -16.57 -12.31 8.81
C LEU A 163 -16.41 -13.41 9.86
N LEU A 164 -15.19 -13.93 9.97
CA LEU A 164 -14.74 -14.90 10.95
C LEU A 164 -13.84 -14.20 11.98
N ASN A 165 -14.02 -14.50 13.26
CA ASN A 165 -13.21 -13.96 14.35
C ASN A 165 -12.14 -14.99 14.79
N GLY A 166 -10.92 -14.86 14.26
CA GLY A 166 -9.76 -15.70 14.56
C GLY A 166 -9.98 -17.20 14.39
N ASN A 167 -9.43 -18.01 15.32
CA ASN A 167 -9.49 -19.47 15.25
C ASN A 167 -10.83 -20.01 15.79
N ILE A 168 -11.19 -21.21 15.34
CA ILE A 168 -12.41 -21.91 15.74
C ILE A 168 -12.02 -23.11 16.60
N GLN A 169 -12.23 -23.00 17.92
CA GLN A 169 -11.89 -24.07 18.86
C GLN A 169 -10.43 -24.55 18.74
N GLY A 170 -9.49 -23.62 18.55
CA GLY A 170 -8.06 -23.91 18.37
C GLY A 170 -7.68 -24.39 16.97
N LYS A 171 -8.62 -24.41 16.01
CA LYS A 171 -8.38 -24.80 14.62
C LYS A 171 -8.43 -23.59 13.69
N PHE A 172 -7.62 -23.68 12.64
CA PHE A 172 -7.48 -22.67 11.60
C PHE A 172 -8.11 -23.16 10.30
N LEU A 173 -8.30 -22.26 9.33
CA LEU A 173 -9.02 -22.53 8.08
C LEU A 173 -8.30 -23.53 7.14
N ASP A 174 -7.07 -23.93 7.46
CA ASP A 174 -6.39 -25.05 6.79
C ASP A 174 -6.86 -26.43 7.26
N ASP A 175 -7.62 -26.54 8.35
CA ASP A 175 -8.20 -27.81 8.79
C ASP A 175 -9.23 -28.32 7.75
N PRO A 176 -9.13 -29.59 7.31
CA PRO A 176 -10.03 -30.17 6.30
C PRO A 176 -11.52 -30.03 6.61
N GLN A 177 -11.92 -29.91 7.89
CA GLN A 177 -13.33 -29.75 8.24
C GLN A 177 -13.94 -28.45 7.69
N PHE A 178 -13.14 -27.42 7.43
CA PHE A 178 -13.60 -26.13 6.90
C PHE A 178 -13.62 -26.08 5.38
N GLU A 179 -13.09 -27.10 4.71
CA GLU A 179 -13.05 -27.19 3.25
C GLU A 179 -14.42 -26.94 2.58
N PRO A 180 -15.56 -27.50 3.08
CA PRO A 180 -16.87 -27.24 2.49
C PRO A 180 -17.27 -25.76 2.53
N ILE A 181 -16.91 -25.04 3.59
CA ILE A 181 -17.19 -23.61 3.74
C ILE A 181 -16.36 -22.80 2.75
N LEU A 182 -15.07 -23.12 2.62
CA LEU A 182 -14.16 -22.47 1.67
C LEU A 182 -14.60 -22.68 0.22
N ALA A 183 -15.03 -23.90 -0.12
CA ALA A 183 -15.58 -24.23 -1.43
C ALA A 183 -16.86 -23.43 -1.72
N ALA A 184 -17.77 -23.33 -0.75
CA ALA A 184 -19.00 -22.55 -0.88
C ALA A 184 -18.71 -21.05 -1.07
N ALA A 185 -17.75 -20.48 -0.33
CA ALA A 185 -17.34 -19.08 -0.51
C ALA A 185 -16.77 -18.83 -1.92
N CYS A 186 -15.97 -19.75 -2.44
CA CYS A 186 -15.46 -19.69 -3.83
C CYS A 186 -16.59 -19.76 -4.86
N GLU A 187 -17.54 -20.68 -4.69
CA GLU A 187 -18.68 -20.85 -5.60
C GLU A 187 -19.58 -19.61 -5.63
N LEU A 188 -19.83 -19.03 -4.45
CA LEU A 188 -20.59 -17.79 -4.30
C LEU A 188 -19.80 -16.54 -4.72
N ASN A 189 -18.49 -16.67 -4.94
CA ASN A 189 -17.56 -15.59 -5.28
C ASN A 189 -17.58 -14.43 -4.27
N VAL A 190 -17.65 -14.78 -2.98
CA VAL A 190 -17.67 -13.81 -1.88
C VAL A 190 -16.42 -13.96 -1.00
N PRO A 191 -15.90 -12.87 -0.40
CA PRO A 191 -14.75 -12.94 0.47
C PRO A 191 -15.08 -13.50 1.86
N ILE A 192 -14.07 -14.07 2.50
CA ILE A 192 -14.05 -14.32 3.94
C ILE A 192 -13.12 -13.29 4.57
N TYR A 193 -13.69 -12.38 5.36
CA TYR A 193 -12.95 -11.48 6.22
C TYR A 193 -12.48 -12.24 7.46
N LEU A 194 -11.18 -12.30 7.67
CA LEU A 194 -10.58 -12.90 8.85
C LEU A 194 -10.20 -11.78 9.82
N HIS A 195 -11.10 -11.51 10.75
CA HIS A 195 -10.95 -10.51 11.80
C HIS A 195 -10.24 -11.12 13.02
N PRO A 196 -9.46 -10.35 13.80
CA PRO A 196 -8.79 -10.90 14.96
C PRO A 196 -9.71 -11.37 16.08
N SER A 197 -9.19 -12.31 16.88
CA SER A 197 -9.78 -12.70 18.17
C SER A 197 -8.66 -13.08 19.14
N PRO A 198 -8.94 -13.11 20.46
CA PRO A 198 -7.94 -13.52 21.44
C PRO A 198 -7.27 -14.86 21.08
N PRO A 199 -5.95 -15.00 21.26
CA PRO A 199 -5.23 -16.24 20.98
C PRO A 199 -5.69 -17.37 21.92
N PRO A 200 -5.40 -18.65 21.60
CA PRO A 200 -5.68 -19.77 22.49
C PRO A 200 -5.11 -19.57 23.89
N GLU A 201 -5.79 -20.06 24.93
CA GLU A 201 -5.41 -19.83 26.34
C GLU A 201 -3.96 -20.22 26.64
N THR A 202 -3.48 -21.33 26.06
CA THR A 202 -2.10 -21.80 26.24
C THR A 202 -1.06 -20.84 25.63
N VAL A 203 -1.38 -20.19 24.52
CA VAL A 203 -0.54 -19.15 23.91
C VAL A 203 -0.59 -17.89 24.75
N TRP A 204 -1.78 -17.51 25.21
CA TRP A 204 -1.97 -16.38 26.11
C TRP A 204 -1.10 -16.50 27.36
N ASP A 205 -1.24 -17.60 28.09
CA ASP A 205 -0.51 -17.87 29.34
C ASP A 205 1.00 -17.83 29.14
N SER A 206 1.47 -18.31 27.99
CA SER A 206 2.90 -18.43 27.72
C SER A 206 3.54 -17.13 27.23
N TYR A 207 2.83 -16.37 26.39
CA TYR A 207 3.44 -15.28 25.61
C TYR A 207 3.06 -13.89 26.11
N TYR A 208 1.87 -13.75 26.70
CA TYR A 208 1.28 -12.44 26.95
C TYR A 208 0.96 -12.17 28.42
N GLU A 209 1.13 -13.16 29.29
CA GLU A 209 0.90 -12.98 30.72
C GLU A 209 1.99 -12.11 31.36
N LEU A 210 1.57 -10.94 31.86
CA LEU A 210 2.39 -9.96 32.58
C LEU A 210 1.84 -9.76 34.01
N PRO A 211 2.64 -9.17 34.93
CA PRO A 211 2.15 -8.86 36.28
C PRO A 211 0.93 -7.92 36.33
N ASP A 212 0.74 -7.04 35.34
CA ASP A 212 -0.48 -6.21 35.21
C ASP A 212 -1.42 -6.83 34.18
N SER A 213 -2.56 -7.35 34.64
CA SER A 213 -3.56 -8.02 33.81
C SER A 213 -4.16 -7.13 32.72
N ARG A 214 -4.15 -5.80 32.88
CA ARG A 214 -4.60 -4.87 31.84
C ARG A 214 -3.59 -4.81 30.71
N LEU A 215 -2.29 -4.78 31.03
CA LEU A 215 -1.24 -4.84 30.04
C LEU A 215 -1.21 -6.22 29.36
N SER A 216 -1.44 -7.31 30.09
CA SER A 216 -1.60 -8.65 29.51
C SER A 216 -2.75 -8.68 28.50
N ALA A 217 -3.91 -8.13 28.89
CA ALA A 217 -5.07 -8.04 28.01
C ALA A 217 -4.77 -7.24 26.74
N THR A 218 -4.23 -6.03 26.86
CA THR A 218 -3.88 -5.20 25.70
C THR A 218 -2.84 -5.87 24.82
N LEU A 219 -1.78 -6.45 25.39
CA LEU A 219 -0.73 -7.12 24.64
C LEU A 219 -1.25 -8.34 23.88
N ALA A 220 -2.10 -9.16 24.51
CA ALA A 220 -2.67 -10.35 23.89
C ALA A 220 -3.78 -10.03 22.87
N THR A 221 -4.29 -8.81 22.85
CA THR A 221 -5.37 -8.36 21.96
C THR A 221 -4.86 -7.26 21.01
N ALA A 222 -5.50 -6.10 20.98
CA ALA A 222 -5.27 -5.01 20.03
C ALA A 222 -3.84 -4.45 20.02
N GLY A 223 -3.06 -4.67 21.09
CA GLY A 223 -1.68 -4.21 21.16
C GLY A 223 -0.71 -5.06 20.32
N TRP A 224 -0.97 -6.36 20.17
CA TRP A 224 -0.08 -7.26 19.41
C TRP A 224 -0.70 -8.61 19.06
N GLY A 225 -1.26 -9.31 20.04
CA GLY A 225 -1.62 -10.73 19.92
C GLY A 225 -2.69 -11.02 18.87
N TRP A 226 -3.68 -10.12 18.73
CA TRP A 226 -4.69 -10.19 17.67
C TRP A 226 -4.07 -10.25 16.27
N HIS A 227 -3.12 -9.36 16.00
CA HIS A 227 -2.45 -9.28 14.71
C HIS A 227 -1.55 -10.49 14.46
N ALA A 228 -0.80 -10.92 15.47
CA ALA A 228 0.05 -12.09 15.37
C ALA A 228 -0.75 -13.37 15.08
N GLU A 229 -1.90 -13.54 15.71
CA GLU A 229 -2.78 -14.71 15.51
C GLU A 229 -3.34 -14.75 14.08
N VAL A 230 -3.84 -13.61 13.56
CA VAL A 230 -4.33 -13.56 12.17
C VAL A 230 -3.21 -13.80 11.17
N ALA A 231 -2.01 -13.26 11.41
CA ALA A 231 -0.84 -13.50 10.57
C ALA A 231 -0.51 -15.01 10.48
N VAL A 232 -0.52 -15.69 11.63
CA VAL A 232 -0.32 -17.14 11.72
C VAL A 232 -1.42 -17.87 10.96
N HIS A 233 -2.68 -17.49 11.14
CA HIS A 233 -3.83 -18.11 10.49
C HIS A 233 -3.72 -18.01 8.96
N VAL A 234 -3.42 -16.83 8.41
CA VAL A 234 -3.22 -16.63 6.96
C VAL A 234 -2.05 -17.46 6.43
N LEU A 235 -0.93 -17.49 7.16
CA LEU A 235 0.22 -18.32 6.78
C LEU A 235 -0.12 -19.81 6.81
N ARG A 236 -0.94 -20.26 7.76
CA ARG A 236 -1.41 -21.64 7.79
C ARG A 236 -2.33 -21.97 6.62
N ILE A 237 -3.21 -21.07 6.19
CA ILE A 237 -4.02 -21.25 4.98
C ILE A 237 -3.10 -21.45 3.76
N ALA A 238 -2.07 -20.62 3.62
CA ALA A 238 -1.10 -20.75 2.53
C ALA A 238 -0.29 -22.06 2.60
N LEU A 239 0.30 -22.36 3.77
CA LEU A 239 1.17 -23.52 3.98
C LEU A 239 0.40 -24.85 4.04
N GLY A 240 -0.89 -24.82 4.37
CA GLY A 240 -1.80 -25.96 4.28
C GLY A 240 -2.26 -26.26 2.86
N GLY A 241 -1.85 -25.46 1.87
CA GLY A 241 -2.18 -25.66 0.45
C GLY A 241 -3.61 -25.27 0.08
N VAL A 242 -4.33 -24.57 0.97
CA VAL A 242 -5.70 -24.12 0.71
C VAL A 242 -5.74 -23.17 -0.49
N PHE A 243 -4.81 -22.21 -0.54
CA PHE A 243 -4.73 -21.27 -1.67
C PHE A 243 -4.39 -21.99 -2.98
N GLU A 244 -3.53 -23.01 -2.96
CA GLU A 244 -3.25 -23.84 -4.15
C GLU A 244 -4.48 -24.59 -4.66
N LYS A 245 -5.30 -25.11 -3.74
CA LYS A 245 -6.52 -25.85 -4.04
C LYS A 245 -7.65 -24.94 -4.53
N PHE A 246 -7.87 -23.81 -3.86
CA PHE A 246 -8.95 -22.88 -4.13
C PHE A 246 -8.39 -21.55 -4.65
N GLN A 247 -7.96 -21.50 -5.91
CA GLN A 247 -7.27 -20.33 -6.46
C GLN A 247 -8.13 -19.06 -6.57
N ASN A 248 -9.46 -19.21 -6.54
CA ASN A 248 -10.41 -18.08 -6.54
C ASN A 248 -10.85 -17.68 -5.13
N LEU A 249 -10.33 -18.33 -4.08
CA LEU A 249 -10.62 -17.95 -2.70
C LEU A 249 -10.08 -16.55 -2.44
N LYS A 250 -10.89 -15.72 -1.77
CA LYS A 250 -10.53 -14.37 -1.37
C LYS A 250 -10.59 -14.25 0.13
N ILE A 251 -9.46 -13.95 0.74
CA ILE A 251 -9.36 -13.65 2.17
C ILE A 251 -9.15 -12.15 2.31
N VAL A 252 -9.90 -11.52 3.21
CA VAL A 252 -9.67 -10.12 3.60
C VAL A 252 -9.12 -10.11 5.02
N ILE A 253 -8.09 -9.31 5.27
CA ILE A 253 -7.53 -9.09 6.61
C ILE A 253 -7.43 -7.60 6.92
N GLY A 254 -7.51 -7.26 8.20
CA GLY A 254 -7.48 -5.89 8.70
C GLY A 254 -6.08 -5.32 8.89
N HIS A 255 -6.03 -4.19 9.58
CA HIS A 255 -4.86 -3.66 10.28
C HIS A 255 -3.59 -3.63 9.43
N GLN A 256 -3.74 -3.21 8.17
CA GLN A 256 -2.66 -3.13 7.18
C GLN A 256 -1.88 -4.44 7.00
N GLY A 257 -2.59 -5.55 7.05
CA GLY A 257 -2.09 -6.84 6.63
C GLY A 257 -1.46 -7.62 7.77
N GLU A 258 -1.74 -7.25 9.02
CA GLU A 258 -1.46 -8.08 10.19
C GLU A 258 0.04 -8.46 10.25
N MET A 259 0.93 -7.47 10.07
CA MET A 259 2.39 -7.63 10.05
C MET A 259 2.97 -8.42 8.85
N LEU A 260 2.15 -9.08 8.03
CA LEU A 260 2.59 -9.88 6.88
C LEU A 260 3.41 -9.10 5.84
N PRO A 261 3.11 -7.83 5.50
CA PRO A 261 3.89 -7.06 4.51
C PRO A 261 5.41 -7.12 4.76
N MET A 262 5.84 -7.03 6.01
CA MET A 262 7.26 -6.98 6.39
C MET A 262 7.98 -8.32 6.19
N MET A 263 7.26 -9.42 6.04
CA MET A 263 7.79 -10.79 6.13
C MET A 263 7.74 -11.55 4.80
N MET A 264 7.15 -10.97 3.75
CA MET A 264 6.94 -11.60 2.44
C MET A 264 8.18 -12.28 1.86
N SER A 265 9.34 -11.60 1.86
CA SER A 265 10.61 -12.15 1.37
C SER A 265 11.09 -13.35 2.20
N ARG A 266 10.91 -13.29 3.52
CA ARG A 266 11.30 -14.37 4.43
C ARG A 266 10.46 -15.62 4.22
N PHE A 267 9.17 -15.46 3.92
CA PHE A 267 8.29 -16.59 3.62
C PHE A 267 8.78 -17.37 2.39
N ASP A 268 9.07 -16.69 1.28
CA ASP A 268 9.55 -17.34 0.06
C ASP A 268 10.93 -17.99 0.25
N HIS A 269 11.81 -17.37 1.03
CA HIS A 269 13.12 -17.95 1.31
C HIS A 269 13.01 -19.23 2.15
N MET A 270 12.25 -19.19 3.24
CA MET A 270 12.16 -20.29 4.21
C MET A 270 11.20 -21.42 3.80
N PHE A 271 10.19 -21.10 3.00
CA PHE A 271 9.14 -22.00 2.49
C PHE A 271 9.11 -21.98 0.96
N ASN A 272 10.28 -22.08 0.33
CA ASN A 272 10.38 -22.12 -1.12
C ASN A 272 9.63 -23.32 -1.73
N ILE A 273 9.35 -23.23 -3.03
CA ILE A 273 8.59 -24.23 -3.79
C ILE A 273 9.16 -25.66 -3.66
N SER A 274 10.49 -25.81 -3.58
CA SER A 274 11.09 -27.15 -3.44
C SER A 274 10.76 -27.79 -2.09
N LYS A 275 10.59 -26.99 -1.04
CA LYS A 275 10.25 -27.44 0.31
C LYS A 275 8.75 -27.67 0.48
N THR A 276 7.92 -26.81 -0.10
CA THR A 276 6.46 -26.91 0.05
C THR A 276 5.83 -27.89 -0.95
N GLY A 277 6.46 -28.10 -2.11
CA GLY A 277 5.89 -28.89 -3.21
C GLY A 277 4.76 -28.18 -3.97
N PHE A 278 4.52 -26.89 -3.70
CA PHE A 278 3.46 -26.09 -4.34
C PHE A 278 3.88 -25.55 -5.70
N LYS A 279 2.92 -25.08 -6.50
CA LYS A 279 3.24 -24.46 -7.81
C LYS A 279 3.61 -22.99 -7.69
N ARG A 280 3.09 -22.30 -6.68
CA ARG A 280 3.33 -20.87 -6.44
C ARG A 280 4.15 -20.66 -5.18
N ALA A 281 4.91 -19.56 -5.15
CA ALA A 281 5.57 -19.09 -3.94
C ALA A 281 4.52 -18.57 -2.93
N ILE A 282 4.85 -18.57 -1.64
CA ILE A 282 3.91 -18.13 -0.59
C ILE A 282 3.52 -16.67 -0.80
N SER A 283 4.49 -15.80 -1.12
CA SER A 283 4.22 -14.39 -1.40
C SER A 283 3.30 -14.20 -2.61
N GLN A 284 3.38 -15.12 -3.60
CA GLN A 284 2.49 -15.09 -4.76
C GLN A 284 1.06 -15.49 -4.38
N MET A 285 0.88 -16.54 -3.57
CA MET A 285 -0.45 -16.93 -3.08
C MET A 285 -1.10 -15.79 -2.30
N LEU A 286 -0.35 -15.14 -1.41
CA LEU A 286 -0.84 -14.01 -0.63
C LEU A 286 -1.21 -12.83 -1.53
N ARG A 287 -0.37 -12.46 -2.52
CA ARG A 287 -0.70 -11.41 -3.49
C ARG A 287 -1.91 -11.75 -4.35
N ASP A 288 -2.11 -13.00 -4.72
CA ASP A 288 -3.21 -13.40 -5.59
C ASP A 288 -4.57 -13.40 -4.84
N GLN A 289 -4.57 -13.73 -3.56
CA GLN A 289 -5.78 -14.19 -2.85
C GLN A 289 -6.09 -13.45 -1.56
N VAL A 290 -5.16 -12.64 -1.05
CA VAL A 290 -5.37 -11.84 0.16
C VAL A 290 -5.57 -10.37 -0.23
N TYR A 291 -6.60 -9.77 0.35
CA TYR A 291 -6.87 -8.34 0.31
C TYR A 291 -6.68 -7.78 1.72
N VAL A 292 -6.21 -6.55 1.81
CA VAL A 292 -5.80 -5.93 3.06
C VAL A 292 -6.56 -4.64 3.27
N THR A 293 -7.17 -4.45 4.44
CA THR A 293 -7.80 -3.18 4.79
C THR A 293 -6.88 -2.29 5.63
N LEU A 294 -7.14 -0.98 5.63
CA LEU A 294 -6.39 0.02 6.39
C LEU A 294 -6.92 0.27 7.81
N SER A 295 -7.75 -0.65 8.32
CA SER A 295 -8.52 -0.51 9.55
C SER A 295 -7.63 -0.18 10.77
N GLY A 296 -8.10 0.71 11.64
CA GLY A 296 -7.45 1.07 12.91
C GLY A 296 -6.03 1.67 12.84
N MET A 297 -5.46 1.87 11.64
CA MET A 297 -4.07 2.27 11.46
C MET A 297 -3.93 3.37 10.40
N PHE A 298 -4.30 4.61 10.72
CA PHE A 298 -4.30 5.73 9.76
C PHE A 298 -2.93 6.41 9.62
N THR A 299 -1.91 5.66 9.18
CA THR A 299 -0.55 6.19 8.98
C THR A 299 0.08 5.73 7.67
N LEU A 300 0.89 6.60 7.06
CA LEU A 300 1.50 6.36 5.74
C LEU A 300 2.52 5.21 5.70
N PRO A 301 3.50 5.10 6.62
CA PRO A 301 4.59 4.14 6.43
C PRO A 301 4.11 2.69 6.28
N PRO A 302 3.23 2.16 7.14
CA PRO A 302 2.76 0.79 6.99
C PRO A 302 1.72 0.65 5.84
N THR A 303 0.98 1.71 5.48
CA THR A 303 0.13 1.73 4.27
C THR A 303 0.97 1.59 3.00
N LEU A 304 2.04 2.38 2.86
CA LEU A 304 2.91 2.33 1.69
C LEU A 304 3.64 0.98 1.59
N CYS A 305 4.05 0.40 2.72
CA CYS A 305 4.59 -0.96 2.77
C CYS A 305 3.57 -1.99 2.25
N THR A 306 2.31 -1.88 2.70
CA THR A 306 1.22 -2.75 2.24
C THR A 306 1.00 -2.61 0.72
N ILE A 307 0.92 -1.39 0.21
CA ILE A 307 0.75 -1.14 -1.24
C ILE A 307 1.94 -1.71 -2.03
N GLN A 308 3.17 -1.55 -1.55
CA GLN A 308 4.37 -2.07 -2.22
C GLN A 308 4.45 -3.60 -2.21
N THR A 309 3.85 -4.27 -1.23
CA THR A 309 3.96 -5.72 -1.03
C THR A 309 2.80 -6.51 -1.63
N PHE A 310 1.56 -6.03 -1.44
CA PHE A 310 0.34 -6.64 -1.97
C PHE A 310 -0.09 -6.06 -3.32
N GLY A 311 0.29 -4.82 -3.61
CA GLY A 311 -0.13 -4.10 -4.80
C GLY A 311 -1.40 -3.26 -4.55
N ILE A 312 -1.53 -2.16 -5.29
CA ILE A 312 -2.62 -1.19 -5.10
C ILE A 312 -4.02 -1.80 -5.28
N ASP A 313 -4.15 -2.85 -6.09
CA ASP A 313 -5.43 -3.52 -6.39
C ASP A 313 -5.92 -4.44 -5.25
N HIS A 314 -5.08 -4.68 -4.23
CA HIS A 314 -5.36 -5.55 -3.09
C HIS A 314 -5.53 -4.77 -1.77
N VAL A 315 -5.50 -3.44 -1.82
CA VAL A 315 -5.67 -2.59 -0.63
C VAL A 315 -7.08 -2.00 -0.60
N LEU A 316 -7.79 -2.18 0.51
CA LEU A 316 -9.18 -1.80 0.74
C LEU A 316 -9.26 -0.77 1.85
N PHE A 317 -10.33 0.03 1.87
CA PHE A 317 -10.56 0.98 2.95
C PHE A 317 -11.44 0.40 4.07
N ALA A 318 -11.20 0.86 5.29
CA ALA A 318 -11.84 0.39 6.51
C ALA A 318 -11.61 1.40 7.63
N ASN A 319 -12.56 1.51 8.57
CA ASN A 319 -12.37 2.33 9.75
C ASN A 319 -11.93 1.52 10.97
N ASP A 320 -12.56 0.36 11.19
CA ASP A 320 -12.69 -0.29 12.51
C ASP A 320 -13.66 0.49 13.44
N TYR A 321 -14.78 0.98 12.88
CA TYR A 321 -15.81 1.65 13.66
C TYR A 321 -16.56 0.65 14.54
N PRO A 322 -16.95 0.99 15.79
CA PRO A 322 -16.82 2.29 16.45
C PRO A 322 -15.59 2.41 17.35
N PHE A 323 -14.60 1.52 17.22
CA PHE A 323 -13.41 1.55 18.06
C PHE A 323 -12.48 2.72 17.69
N PHE A 324 -12.51 3.15 16.42
CA PHE A 324 -11.81 4.33 15.92
C PHE A 324 -12.75 5.46 15.46
N PRO A 325 -12.39 6.74 15.73
CA PRO A 325 -13.13 7.92 15.25
C PRO A 325 -13.39 7.90 13.75
N ALA A 326 -14.67 8.00 13.36
CA ALA A 326 -15.04 8.03 11.94
C ALA A 326 -14.37 9.18 11.16
N GLU A 327 -14.08 10.30 11.83
CA GLU A 327 -13.38 11.46 11.24
C GLU A 327 -11.92 11.18 10.84
N ASP A 328 -11.29 10.15 11.41
CA ASP A 328 -9.96 9.70 11.01
C ASP A 328 -9.95 9.18 9.56
N CYS A 329 -11.06 8.60 9.09
CA CYS A 329 -11.21 8.22 7.68
C CYS A 329 -10.99 9.41 6.75
N PHE A 330 -11.71 10.51 6.97
CA PHE A 330 -11.61 11.68 6.09
C PHE A 330 -10.26 12.38 6.23
N ALA A 331 -9.70 12.42 7.44
CA ALA A 331 -8.35 12.92 7.67
C ALA A 331 -7.31 12.10 6.88
N PHE A 332 -7.42 10.78 6.88
CA PHE A 332 -6.47 9.92 6.21
C PHE A 332 -6.62 9.92 4.69
N ILE A 333 -7.84 10.05 4.16
CA ILE A 333 -8.07 10.26 2.72
C ILE A 333 -7.30 11.48 2.21
N LYS A 334 -7.26 12.57 2.99
CA LYS A 334 -6.48 13.76 2.65
C LYS A 334 -4.99 13.49 2.60
N VAL A 335 -4.48 12.62 3.46
CA VAL A 335 -3.07 12.21 3.45
C VAL A 335 -2.77 11.31 2.25
N LEU A 336 -3.66 10.36 1.93
CA LEU A 336 -3.49 9.46 0.78
C LEU A 336 -3.43 10.20 -0.55
N GLN A 337 -4.29 11.21 -0.77
CA GLN A 337 -4.26 11.99 -2.02
C GLN A 337 -2.97 12.78 -2.25
N ASP A 338 -2.21 13.07 -1.20
CA ASP A 338 -0.96 13.83 -1.31
C ASP A 338 0.19 12.97 -1.80
N VAL A 339 0.11 11.64 -1.59
CA VAL A 339 1.17 10.69 -1.94
C VAL A 339 0.79 9.69 -3.04
N LEU A 340 -0.50 9.53 -3.32
CA LEU A 340 -1.02 8.64 -4.38
C LEU A 340 -1.72 9.43 -5.49
N ALA A 341 -1.75 8.85 -6.68
CA ALA A 341 -2.55 9.40 -7.77
C ALA A 341 -4.06 9.27 -7.44
N PRO A 342 -4.91 10.20 -7.88
CA PRO A 342 -6.36 10.12 -7.65
C PRO A 342 -7.00 8.80 -8.08
N ALA A 343 -6.48 8.15 -9.13
CA ALA A 343 -6.97 6.85 -9.56
C ALA A 343 -6.69 5.75 -8.53
N ASP A 344 -5.49 5.73 -7.95
CA ASP A 344 -5.09 4.76 -6.93
C ASP A 344 -5.83 4.99 -5.61
N VAL A 345 -6.09 6.25 -5.26
CA VAL A 345 -6.95 6.58 -4.11
C VAL A 345 -8.35 6.01 -4.31
N ARG A 346 -8.98 6.19 -5.48
CA ARG A 346 -10.32 5.62 -5.74
C ARG A 346 -10.37 4.10 -5.66
N LYS A 347 -9.30 3.42 -6.09
CA LYS A 347 -9.15 1.97 -5.94
C LYS A 347 -9.27 1.55 -4.48
N ILE A 348 -8.47 2.16 -3.61
CA ILE A 348 -8.48 1.90 -2.16
C ILE A 348 -9.88 2.18 -1.59
N LEU A 349 -10.47 3.33 -1.93
CA LEU A 349 -11.72 3.78 -1.31
C LEU A 349 -12.95 2.97 -1.71
N SER A 350 -13.01 2.39 -2.91
CA SER A 350 -14.18 1.58 -3.30
C SER A 350 -13.97 0.57 -4.44
N GLU A 351 -13.17 0.85 -5.46
CA GLU A 351 -13.14 0.00 -6.66
C GLU A 351 -12.55 -1.40 -6.37
N ASN A 352 -11.62 -1.49 -5.42
CA ASN A 352 -11.06 -2.78 -4.98
C ASN A 352 -12.09 -3.61 -4.21
N ALA A 353 -12.98 -2.98 -3.43
CA ALA A 353 -14.04 -3.71 -2.73
C ALA A 353 -15.00 -4.37 -3.73
N ASP A 354 -15.37 -3.63 -4.78
CA ASP A 354 -16.20 -4.15 -5.86
C ASP A 354 -15.50 -5.33 -6.58
N SER A 355 -14.19 -5.21 -6.85
CA SER A 355 -13.37 -6.26 -7.49
C SER A 355 -13.19 -7.50 -6.60
N CYS A 356 -13.14 -7.32 -5.28
CA CYS A 356 -13.10 -8.39 -4.29
C CYS A 356 -14.44 -9.18 -4.20
N GLY A 357 -15.49 -8.74 -4.90
CA GLY A 357 -16.81 -9.40 -4.90
C GLY A 357 -17.77 -8.84 -3.85
N ILE A 358 -17.41 -7.73 -3.19
CA ILE A 358 -18.30 -7.02 -2.27
C ILE A 358 -19.26 -6.19 -3.12
N SER A 359 -20.40 -6.81 -3.43
CA SER A 359 -21.51 -6.16 -4.14
C SER A 359 -22.10 -5.05 -3.27
N SER A 360 -21.63 -3.85 -3.53
CA SER A 360 -22.11 -2.60 -2.95
C SER A 360 -23.47 -2.13 -3.53
N HIS A 361 -24.13 -2.95 -4.38
CA HIS A 361 -25.48 -2.70 -4.91
C HIS A 361 -26.55 -2.78 -3.80
N PRO A 362 -27.68 -2.04 -3.89
CA PRO A 362 -28.67 -1.92 -2.81
C PRO A 362 -29.17 -3.26 -2.25
N TYR A 363 -29.21 -3.38 -0.91
CA TYR A 363 -29.75 -4.52 -0.14
C TYR A 363 -31.17 -4.90 -0.61
N CYS A 364 -31.96 -3.91 -1.07
CA CYS A 364 -33.35 -4.07 -1.48
C CYS A 364 -33.55 -4.68 -2.89
N ALA A 365 -32.50 -4.81 -3.70
CA ALA A 365 -32.61 -5.34 -5.06
C ALA A 365 -32.90 -6.86 -5.09
N ILE A 366 -32.40 -7.62 -4.11
CA ILE A 366 -32.48 -9.08 -4.10
C ILE A 366 -33.87 -9.56 -3.69
N ARG A 367 -34.52 -8.92 -2.69
CA ARG A 367 -35.88 -9.29 -2.24
C ARG A 367 -36.99 -8.92 -3.24
N ARG A 368 -36.85 -7.83 -4.01
CA ARG A 368 -37.85 -7.46 -5.03
C ARG A 368 -37.80 -8.33 -6.29
N ALA A 369 -36.64 -8.93 -6.59
CA ALA A 369 -36.48 -9.84 -7.73
C ALA A 369 -37.20 -11.19 -7.53
N GLY A 370 -37.52 -11.58 -6.30
CA GLY A 370 -38.25 -12.81 -5.99
C GLY A 370 -39.75 -12.82 -6.33
N ARG A 371 -40.29 -11.74 -6.92
CA ARG A 371 -41.73 -11.65 -7.23
C ARG A 371 -42.10 -11.37 -8.68
N ASN A 372 -41.17 -11.28 -9.63
CA ASN A 372 -41.54 -11.28 -11.05
C ASN A 372 -40.39 -11.66 -12.00
N LYS A 373 -40.69 -12.73 -12.76
CA LYS A 373 -40.19 -13.09 -14.10
C LYS A 373 -38.76 -13.64 -14.24
N TYR A 374 -38.75 -14.93 -14.60
CA TYR A 374 -37.98 -15.57 -15.68
C TYR A 374 -36.68 -14.89 -16.08
N TRP A 375 -35.57 -15.51 -15.68
CA TRP A 375 -34.25 -15.30 -16.23
C TRP A 375 -34.27 -15.63 -17.73
N VAL A 376 -34.25 -14.60 -18.56
CA VAL A 376 -33.92 -14.73 -19.99
C VAL A 376 -32.41 -14.91 -20.07
N HIS A 377 -32.00 -16.06 -20.59
CA HIS A 377 -30.62 -16.33 -20.98
C HIS A 377 -30.17 -15.34 -22.05
N ASP A 378 -29.36 -14.35 -21.68
CA ASP A 378 -28.56 -13.60 -22.64
C ASP A 378 -27.12 -14.14 -22.67
N LYS A 379 -26.90 -15.02 -23.64
CA LYS A 379 -25.58 -15.29 -24.21
C LYS A 379 -25.12 -14.05 -24.95
N VAL A 380 -24.37 -13.18 -24.29
CA VAL A 380 -23.50 -12.17 -24.92
C VAL A 380 -22.14 -12.37 -24.27
N GLY A 381 -21.20 -13.08 -24.88
CA GLY A 381 -20.57 -12.68 -26.13
C GLY A 381 -19.10 -12.43 -25.83
N ILE A 382 -18.34 -13.52 -25.67
CA ILE A 382 -16.87 -13.54 -25.58
C ILE A 382 -16.31 -12.97 -26.88
N ARG A 383 -16.18 -11.63 -26.98
CA ARG A 383 -15.35 -10.94 -27.98
C ARG A 383 -14.98 -9.53 -27.49
N LYS A 384 -13.93 -9.46 -26.66
CA LYS A 384 -12.95 -8.35 -26.63
C LYS A 384 -11.77 -8.67 -25.71
N ALA A 385 -11.18 -9.85 -25.89
CA ALA A 385 -9.85 -10.15 -25.37
C ALA A 385 -8.95 -10.43 -26.59
N LEU A 386 -8.34 -9.38 -27.18
CA LEU A 386 -7.22 -9.51 -28.13
C LEU A 386 -6.72 -8.16 -28.73
N VAL A 387 -6.52 -7.09 -27.95
CA VAL A 387 -5.63 -5.99 -28.40
C VAL A 387 -4.93 -5.33 -27.21
N TYR A 388 -3.86 -5.94 -26.70
CA TYR A 388 -2.69 -5.20 -26.19
C TYR A 388 -1.46 -6.10 -26.33
N LYS A 389 -0.91 -6.13 -27.56
CA LYS A 389 0.37 -6.78 -27.84
C LYS A 389 1.51 -5.88 -27.33
N ARG A 390 2.25 -6.40 -26.35
CA ARG A 390 3.66 -6.12 -25.98
C ARG A 390 4.03 -4.66 -25.66
N PRO A 391 4.41 -4.31 -24.41
CA PRO A 391 5.20 -3.11 -24.20
C PRO A 391 6.56 -3.33 -24.87
N LYS A 392 6.93 -2.42 -25.78
CA LYS A 392 8.28 -2.37 -26.33
C LYS A 392 9.22 -2.06 -25.17
N LEU A 393 10.04 -3.04 -24.80
CA LEU A 393 11.09 -2.97 -23.76
C LEU A 393 11.98 -1.71 -23.84
N LEU A 394 12.04 -1.10 -25.04
CA LEU A 394 12.77 0.13 -25.35
C LEU A 394 12.26 1.41 -24.64
N TRP A 395 11.02 1.45 -24.14
CA TRP A 395 10.48 2.64 -23.46
C TRP A 395 10.49 2.56 -21.94
N ILE A 396 10.67 1.37 -21.36
CA ILE A 396 10.59 1.15 -19.90
C ILE A 396 11.87 1.64 -19.21
N LEU A 397 13.04 1.41 -19.83
CA LEU A 397 14.33 1.78 -19.26
C LEU A 397 14.53 3.30 -19.11
N PRO A 398 14.25 4.15 -20.13
CA PRO A 398 14.36 5.60 -19.98
C PRO A 398 13.41 6.13 -18.90
N THR A 399 12.18 5.62 -18.84
CA THR A 399 11.17 6.07 -17.87
C THR A 399 11.55 5.71 -16.44
N ILE A 400 12.08 4.51 -16.20
CA ILE A 400 12.56 4.11 -14.86
C ILE A 400 13.75 4.95 -14.42
N VAL A 401 14.69 5.24 -15.33
CA VAL A 401 15.88 6.07 -15.03
C VAL A 401 15.47 7.52 -14.76
N ILE A 402 14.59 8.10 -15.58
CA ILE A 402 14.10 9.48 -15.43
C ILE A 402 13.30 9.64 -14.13
N CYS A 403 12.38 8.70 -13.82
CA CYS A 403 11.60 8.74 -12.58
C CYS A 403 12.48 8.57 -11.34
N GLY A 404 13.46 7.65 -11.37
CA GLY A 404 14.37 7.43 -10.24
C GLY A 404 15.31 8.62 -9.97
N ILE A 405 15.73 9.34 -11.01
CA ILE A 405 16.55 10.56 -10.85
C ILE A 405 15.69 11.73 -10.34
N GLY A 406 14.43 11.83 -10.77
CA GLY A 406 13.50 12.89 -10.35
C GLY A 406 13.17 12.87 -8.86
N GLU A 407 13.10 11.67 -8.26
CA GLU A 407 12.92 11.49 -6.82
C GLU A 407 14.15 11.90 -5.99
N ILE A 408 15.36 11.81 -6.55
CA ILE A 408 16.62 12.09 -5.85
C ILE A 408 17.00 13.57 -5.94
N ILE A 409 16.80 14.19 -7.11
CA ILE A 409 17.29 15.54 -7.41
C ILE A 409 16.18 16.60 -7.29
N GLY A 410 14.91 16.18 -7.30
CA GLY A 410 13.75 17.07 -7.34
C GLY A 410 13.27 17.29 -8.77
N TRP A 411 11.96 17.17 -8.98
CA TRP A 411 11.34 17.24 -10.31
C TRP A 411 11.58 18.56 -11.04
N ALA A 412 11.68 19.68 -10.32
CA ALA A 412 11.95 20.99 -10.92
C ALA A 412 13.35 21.07 -11.54
N ASP A 413 14.35 20.55 -10.84
CA ASP A 413 15.74 20.54 -11.30
C ASP A 413 15.92 19.57 -12.48
N LEU A 414 15.32 18.37 -12.40
CA LEU A 414 15.32 17.41 -13.50
C LEU A 414 14.68 17.97 -14.77
N ILE A 415 13.52 18.64 -14.66
CA ILE A 415 12.85 19.26 -15.80
C ILE A 415 13.70 20.38 -16.40
N ALA A 416 14.36 21.19 -15.56
CA ALA A 416 15.25 22.25 -16.03
C ALA A 416 16.44 21.70 -16.83
N PHE A 417 17.12 20.66 -16.32
CA PHE A 417 18.25 20.02 -17.02
C PHE A 417 17.82 19.32 -18.31
N LEU A 418 16.73 18.54 -18.27
CA LEU A 418 16.23 17.84 -19.45
C LEU A 418 15.77 18.82 -20.54
N THR A 419 15.16 19.93 -20.15
CA THR A 419 14.76 20.98 -21.10
C THR A 419 15.98 21.66 -21.72
N ALA A 420 17.01 21.96 -20.92
CA ALA A 420 18.26 22.53 -21.42
C ALA A 420 18.96 21.59 -22.42
N ASP A 421 19.02 20.29 -22.13
CA ASP A 421 19.61 19.28 -23.01
C ASP A 421 18.83 19.12 -24.33
N VAL A 422 17.49 19.08 -24.26
CA VAL A 422 16.65 19.02 -25.47
C VAL A 422 16.86 20.25 -26.35
N VAL A 423 16.93 21.45 -25.75
CA VAL A 423 17.20 22.68 -26.49
C VAL A 423 18.60 22.64 -27.12
N ALA A 424 19.62 22.19 -26.39
CA ALA A 424 20.97 22.04 -26.91
C ALA A 424 21.02 21.06 -28.11
N LEU A 425 20.34 19.92 -28.02
CA LEU A 425 20.25 18.93 -29.10
C LEU A 425 19.55 19.50 -30.35
N ILE A 426 18.48 20.28 -30.18
CA ILE A 426 17.79 20.94 -31.30
C ILE A 426 18.73 21.93 -31.98
N VAL A 427 19.46 22.76 -31.22
CA VAL A 427 20.44 23.72 -31.76
C VAL A 427 21.55 23.00 -32.53
N GLN A 428 22.07 21.89 -31.98
CA GLN A 428 23.09 21.06 -32.64
C GLN A 428 22.56 20.44 -33.94
N ALA A 429 21.34 19.88 -33.93
CA ALA A 429 20.71 19.29 -35.10
C ALA A 429 20.50 20.31 -36.22
N VAL A 430 20.04 21.52 -35.89
CA VAL A 430 19.88 22.63 -36.84
C VAL A 430 21.22 23.08 -37.40
N GLY A 431 22.25 23.21 -36.56
CA GLY A 431 23.60 23.56 -36.97
C GLY A 431 24.22 22.52 -37.91
N GLY A 432 24.10 21.24 -37.57
CA GLY A 432 24.57 20.12 -38.39
C GLY A 432 23.85 20.02 -39.74
N ALA A 433 22.53 20.21 -39.76
CA ALA A 433 21.76 20.26 -41.01
C ALA A 433 22.24 21.42 -41.90
N LYS A 434 22.41 22.63 -41.34
CA LYS A 434 22.92 23.78 -42.09
C LYS A 434 24.35 23.57 -42.61
N ALA A 435 25.23 22.97 -41.81
CA ALA A 435 26.60 22.67 -42.23
C ALA A 435 26.63 21.66 -43.39
N SER A 436 25.82 20.60 -43.31
CA SER A 436 25.70 19.58 -44.35
C SER A 436 25.14 20.15 -45.66
N LEU A 437 24.07 20.95 -45.60
CA LEU A 437 23.50 21.61 -46.78
C LEU A 437 24.48 22.63 -47.39
N ALA A 438 25.23 23.38 -46.58
CA ALA A 438 26.23 24.32 -47.09
C ALA A 438 27.35 23.58 -47.85
N PHE A 439 27.85 22.47 -47.30
CA PHE A 439 28.88 21.65 -47.93
C PHE A 439 28.39 21.02 -49.24
N GLN A 440 27.17 20.47 -49.28
CA GLN A 440 26.59 19.89 -50.50
C GLN A 440 26.41 20.93 -51.62
N ASN A 441 26.18 22.20 -51.26
CA ASN A 441 26.03 23.31 -52.19
C ASN A 441 27.35 24.04 -52.48
N GLY A 442 28.51 23.48 -52.13
CA GLY A 442 29.84 24.08 -52.39
C GLY A 442 30.18 25.33 -51.57
N HIS A 443 29.40 25.63 -50.53
CA HIS A 443 29.64 26.75 -49.60
C HIS A 443 30.40 26.28 -48.36
N SER A 444 31.03 27.23 -47.65
CA SER A 444 31.72 26.92 -46.40
C SER A 444 30.75 26.39 -45.32
N PRO A 445 31.05 25.25 -44.65
CA PRO A 445 30.21 24.70 -43.58
C PRO A 445 30.36 25.45 -42.25
N ASN A 446 31.28 26.41 -42.14
CA ASN A 446 31.61 27.09 -40.88
C ASN A 446 30.43 27.80 -40.20
N PRO A 447 29.51 28.49 -40.91
CA PRO A 447 28.34 29.09 -40.27
C PRO A 447 27.43 28.06 -39.58
N GLY A 448 27.25 26.87 -40.18
CA GLY A 448 26.53 25.76 -39.55
C GLY A 448 27.30 25.16 -38.38
N GLY A 449 28.62 25.06 -38.50
CA GLY A 449 29.52 24.66 -37.42
C GLY A 449 29.44 25.57 -36.18
N HIS A 450 29.38 26.89 -36.35
CA HIS A 450 29.20 27.83 -35.23
C HIS A 450 27.86 27.67 -34.53
N VAL A 451 26.78 27.39 -35.27
CA VAL A 451 25.47 27.10 -34.66
C VAL A 451 25.52 25.80 -33.86
N MET A 452 26.19 24.78 -34.38
CA MET A 452 26.39 23.51 -33.66
C MET A 452 27.24 23.72 -32.39
N LEU A 453 28.29 24.55 -32.46
CA LEU A 453 29.13 24.92 -31.33
C LEU A 453 28.34 25.60 -30.21
N ILE A 454 27.39 26.47 -30.53
CA ILE A 454 26.50 27.11 -29.52
C ILE A 454 25.76 26.05 -28.71
N GLY A 455 25.20 25.03 -29.37
CA GLY A 455 24.50 23.96 -28.68
C GLY A 455 25.41 23.12 -27.77
N ILE A 456 26.67 22.90 -28.17
CA ILE A 456 27.65 22.16 -27.36
C ILE A 456 28.09 23.00 -26.14
N VAL A 457 28.27 24.30 -26.31
CA VAL A 457 28.61 25.22 -25.20
C VAL A 457 27.46 25.31 -24.19
N LEU A 458 26.21 25.36 -24.65
CA LEU A 458 25.03 25.33 -23.76
C LEU A 458 24.97 24.04 -22.94
N GLN A 459 25.23 22.90 -23.59
CA GLN A 459 25.27 21.60 -22.92
C GLN A 459 26.42 21.52 -21.90
N LEU A 460 27.60 22.09 -22.21
CA LEU A 460 28.73 22.17 -21.29
C LEU A 460 28.39 22.96 -20.03
N ILE A 461 27.75 24.12 -20.19
CA ILE A 461 27.31 24.96 -19.06
C ILE A 461 26.33 24.19 -18.17
N GLY A 462 25.37 23.48 -18.78
CA GLY A 462 24.40 22.65 -18.06
C GLY A 462 25.07 21.54 -17.25
N ILE A 463 26.00 20.79 -17.85
CA ILE A 463 26.73 19.71 -17.18
C ILE A 463 27.61 20.25 -16.04
N LEU A 464 28.29 21.38 -16.24
CA LEU A 464 29.11 21.99 -15.18
C LEU A 464 28.25 22.45 -13.99
N PHE A 465 27.09 23.04 -14.25
CA PHE A 465 26.13 23.42 -13.23
C PHE A 465 25.60 22.20 -12.46
N TYR A 466 25.24 21.12 -13.18
CA TYR A 466 24.83 19.85 -12.57
C TYR A 466 25.93 19.27 -11.67
N ILE A 467 27.17 19.22 -12.14
CA ILE A 467 28.31 18.71 -11.35
C ILE A 467 28.50 19.54 -10.08
N ALA A 468 28.36 20.87 -10.17
CA ALA A 468 28.48 21.75 -9.01
C ALA A 468 27.39 21.46 -7.96
N LEU A 469 26.13 21.32 -8.37
CA LEU A 469 25.02 20.97 -7.46
C LEU A 469 25.19 19.57 -6.88
N ALA A 470 25.55 18.58 -7.70
CA ALA A 470 25.79 17.21 -7.22
C ALA A 470 26.94 17.18 -6.21
N THR A 471 28.04 17.90 -6.48
CA THR A 471 29.17 18.02 -5.57
C THR A 471 28.75 18.67 -4.25
N GLU A 472 27.97 19.75 -4.31
CA GLU A 472 27.46 20.44 -3.13
C GLU A 472 26.54 19.56 -2.26
N PHE A 473 25.62 18.82 -2.89
CA PHE A 473 24.78 17.81 -2.24
C PHE A 473 25.61 16.73 -1.54
N PHE A 474 26.58 16.13 -2.24
CA PHE A 474 27.39 15.05 -1.68
C PHE A 474 28.33 15.53 -0.58
N LEU A 475 28.89 16.73 -0.68
CA LEU A 475 29.66 17.34 0.41
C LEU A 475 28.77 17.54 1.63
N ARG A 476 27.54 18.07 1.48
CA ARG A 476 26.59 18.22 2.61
C ARG A 476 26.20 16.89 3.24
N PHE A 477 25.95 15.88 2.41
CA PHE A 477 25.63 14.52 2.85
C PHE A 477 26.79 13.90 3.65
N HIS A 478 28.02 14.02 3.14
CA HIS A 478 29.20 13.44 3.79
C HIS A 478 29.60 14.19 5.07
N PHE A 479 29.42 15.51 5.11
CA PHE A 479 29.76 16.35 6.27
C PHE A 479 28.57 16.61 7.23
N GLN A 480 27.47 15.85 7.12
CA GLN A 480 26.30 15.91 8.02
C GLN A 480 25.77 17.34 8.31
N LYS A 481 25.65 18.19 7.29
CA LYS A 481 25.03 19.52 7.42
C LYS A 481 23.73 19.62 6.62
N PRO A 482 22.63 18.95 7.04
CA PRO A 482 21.31 19.24 6.49
C PRO A 482 20.90 20.68 6.87
N PHE A 483 20.06 21.31 6.04
CA PHE A 483 19.52 22.63 6.35
C PHE A 483 18.90 22.60 7.75
N ALA A 484 19.48 23.36 8.68
CA ALA A 484 18.93 23.54 10.00
C ALA A 484 17.56 24.22 9.87
N ARG A 485 16.48 23.42 9.87
CA ARG A 485 15.16 23.93 10.23
C ARG A 485 15.28 24.30 11.70
N LYS A 486 15.22 25.60 11.99
CA LYS A 486 15.36 26.15 13.34
C LYS A 486 14.17 25.68 14.19
N SER A 487 14.24 24.47 14.75
CA SER A 487 13.33 23.99 15.78
C SER A 487 13.93 24.33 17.13
N SER A 488 13.22 25.16 17.87
CA SER A 488 13.53 25.56 19.23
C SER A 488 13.30 24.41 20.21
N THR A 489 14.38 23.79 20.69
CA THR A 489 14.62 23.32 22.08
C THR A 489 15.97 22.56 22.12
N PRO A 490 16.87 22.83 23.08
CA PRO A 490 18.08 22.03 23.28
C PRO A 490 17.81 20.92 24.30
N GLU A 491 17.88 19.65 23.87
CA GLU A 491 17.98 18.51 24.78
C GLU A 491 19.16 17.62 24.39
N GLU A 492 19.77 17.05 25.43
CA GLU A 492 21.16 16.61 25.58
C GLU A 492 21.57 15.42 24.69
N GLU A 493 22.78 15.52 24.13
CA GLU A 493 23.49 14.40 23.50
C GLU A 493 23.88 13.36 24.57
N THR A 494 23.43 12.11 24.39
CA THR A 494 24.05 10.94 25.03
C THR A 494 24.82 10.13 23.98
N SER A 495 26.13 10.06 24.19
CA SER A 495 27.11 9.35 23.39
C SER A 495 26.91 7.83 23.44
N VAL A 496 26.68 7.20 22.28
CA VAL A 496 26.74 5.73 22.14
C VAL A 496 28.08 5.35 21.51
N ASP A 497 28.78 4.49 22.24
CA ASP A 497 30.12 3.95 22.02
C ASP A 497 30.22 3.10 20.73
N LYS A 498 31.34 3.22 20.01
CA LYS A 498 31.64 2.47 18.78
C LYS A 498 32.68 1.39 19.08
N THR A 499 32.26 0.13 19.07
CA THR A 499 33.14 -1.05 18.93
C THR A 499 32.36 -2.10 18.14
N SER A 500 32.87 -2.92 17.23
CA SER A 500 34.14 -3.05 16.50
C SER A 500 33.83 -4.05 15.37
N GLU A 501 33.97 -3.69 14.09
CA GLU A 501 33.94 -4.67 13.00
C GLU A 501 35.37 -5.04 12.62
N LYS A 502 35.65 -6.34 12.63
CA LYS A 502 36.91 -6.93 12.20
C LYS A 502 36.92 -7.04 10.66
N GLU A 503 37.95 -6.48 10.04
CA GLU A 503 38.29 -6.69 8.64
C GLU A 503 39.07 -8.00 8.44
N GLU A 504 38.77 -8.70 7.34
CA GLU A 504 39.64 -9.68 6.67
C GLU A 504 39.57 -9.45 5.14
N PRO A 505 40.61 -9.81 4.37
CA PRO A 505 41.21 -8.87 3.42
C PRO A 505 40.94 -9.16 1.92
N LEU A 506 40.90 -8.05 1.17
CA LEU A 506 41.64 -7.84 -0.08
C LEU A 506 41.40 -8.82 -1.27
N LEU A 507 40.24 -8.71 -1.91
CA LEU A 507 40.12 -8.86 -3.37
C LEU A 507 39.60 -7.54 -4.00
N ILE A 508 40.58 -6.71 -4.36
CA ILE A 508 40.59 -5.33 -4.88
C ILE A 508 39.89 -5.23 -6.26
N GLY A 509 39.21 -4.13 -6.64
CA GLY A 509 39.17 -2.81 -5.99
C GLY A 509 38.40 -1.73 -6.77
N PHE A 510 37.21 -2.05 -7.27
CA PHE A 510 36.27 -1.01 -7.75
C PHE A 510 34.92 -1.00 -7.01
N ALA A 511 34.61 -2.05 -6.25
CA ALA A 511 33.34 -2.18 -5.51
C ALA A 511 33.32 -1.45 -4.16
N SER A 512 34.46 -0.88 -3.71
CA SER A 512 34.58 -0.18 -2.42
C SER A 512 34.58 1.35 -2.54
N LEU A 513 34.44 1.91 -3.75
CA LEU A 513 34.30 3.35 -3.93
C LEU A 513 32.91 3.78 -3.43
N PRO A 514 32.80 4.78 -2.55
CA PRO A 514 31.50 5.28 -2.10
C PRO A 514 30.68 5.70 -3.33
N ARG A 515 29.39 5.38 -3.33
CA ARG A 515 28.46 5.54 -4.47
C ARG A 515 28.51 6.96 -5.09
N SER A 516 28.78 7.96 -4.27
CA SER A 516 28.99 9.36 -4.66
C SER A 516 30.19 9.54 -5.60
N THR A 517 31.28 8.80 -5.41
CA THR A 517 32.48 8.88 -6.26
C THR A 517 32.24 8.35 -7.66
N LEU A 518 31.44 7.29 -7.82
CA LEU A 518 31.12 6.73 -9.16
C LEU A 518 30.26 7.69 -9.99
N ILE A 519 29.33 8.40 -9.36
CA ILE A 519 28.49 9.42 -10.01
C ILE A 519 29.34 10.63 -10.42
N VAL A 520 30.21 11.11 -9.53
CA VAL A 520 31.11 12.24 -9.81
C VAL A 520 32.09 11.90 -10.93
N VAL A 521 32.69 10.71 -10.92
CA VAL A 521 33.61 10.25 -11.98
C VAL A 521 32.90 10.17 -13.33
N SER A 522 31.66 9.67 -13.38
CA SER A 522 30.87 9.63 -14.60
C SER A 522 30.53 11.03 -15.12
N GLY A 523 30.18 11.97 -14.22
CA GLY A 523 29.96 13.37 -14.58
C GLY A 523 31.21 14.04 -15.14
N LEU A 524 32.37 13.83 -14.53
CA LEU A 524 33.66 14.36 -15.00
C LEU A 524 34.06 13.79 -16.37
N ALA A 525 33.77 12.52 -16.64
CA ALA A 525 34.00 11.92 -17.95
C ALA A 525 33.14 12.60 -19.05
N LEU A 526 31.86 12.87 -18.77
CA LEU A 526 30.96 13.57 -19.70
C LEU A 526 31.34 15.05 -19.89
N ALA A 527 31.81 15.71 -18.84
CA ALA A 527 32.33 17.07 -18.94
C ALA A 527 33.60 17.15 -19.82
N THR A 528 34.48 16.15 -19.72
CA THR A 528 35.69 16.04 -20.55
C THR A 528 35.35 15.93 -22.03
N LEU A 529 34.38 15.08 -22.38
CA LEU A 529 33.84 14.95 -23.74
C LEU A 529 33.34 16.29 -24.29
N THR A 530 32.51 16.97 -23.50
CA THR A 530 31.84 18.21 -23.95
C THR A 530 32.85 19.35 -24.10
N GLY A 531 33.84 19.43 -23.20
CA GLY A 531 34.97 20.36 -23.33
C GLY A 531 35.82 20.09 -24.57
N TYR A 532 36.15 18.82 -24.83
CA TYR A 532 36.90 18.43 -26.04
C TYR A 532 36.16 18.82 -27.33
N ARG A 533 34.86 18.51 -27.44
CA ARG A 533 34.03 18.86 -28.61
C ARG A 533 33.91 20.37 -28.83
N THR A 534 33.87 21.14 -27.75
CA THR A 534 33.88 22.61 -27.82
C THR A 534 35.18 23.11 -28.46
N VAL A 535 36.33 22.60 -28.00
CA VAL A 535 37.63 23.01 -28.53
C VAL A 535 37.82 22.52 -29.97
N GLU A 536 37.44 21.28 -30.27
CA GLU A 536 37.53 20.68 -31.60
C GLU A 536 36.78 21.50 -32.67
N LEU A 537 35.53 21.87 -32.40
CA LEU A 537 34.71 22.62 -33.36
C LEU A 537 35.06 24.11 -33.42
N SER A 538 35.67 24.65 -32.35
CA SER A 538 36.22 26.01 -32.37
C SER A 538 37.44 26.16 -33.28
N ASP A 539 38.22 25.08 -33.46
CA ASP A 539 39.38 25.00 -34.37
C ASP A 539 38.95 24.77 -35.85
N GLY A 540 37.65 24.57 -36.08
CA GLY A 540 37.06 24.38 -37.40
C GLY A 540 37.30 23.00 -38.01
N TRP A 541 36.62 22.71 -39.13
CA TRP A 541 36.60 21.38 -39.76
C TRP A 541 37.94 20.93 -40.39
N THR A 542 38.90 21.85 -40.51
CA THR A 542 40.26 21.58 -40.98
C THR A 542 41.31 21.75 -39.87
N GLY A 543 40.85 21.94 -38.63
CA GLY A 543 41.68 22.16 -37.46
C GLY A 543 42.55 20.96 -37.12
N ARG A 544 43.67 21.20 -36.43
CA ARG A 544 44.60 20.13 -36.04
C ARG A 544 43.93 19.10 -35.15
N ILE A 545 42.96 19.54 -34.35
CA ILE A 545 42.30 18.72 -33.32
C ILE A 545 41.37 17.67 -33.97
N ILE A 546 40.53 18.09 -34.91
CA ILE A 546 39.59 17.18 -35.60
C ILE A 546 40.31 16.19 -36.55
N THR A 547 41.48 16.57 -37.08
CA THR A 547 42.27 15.68 -37.96
C THR A 547 43.16 14.69 -37.18
N THR A 548 43.30 14.84 -35.85
CA THR A 548 44.19 14.02 -35.04
C THR A 548 43.42 12.93 -34.30
N GLN A 549 43.39 11.71 -34.88
CA GLN A 549 42.66 10.55 -34.34
C GLN A 549 42.95 10.22 -32.87
N ARG A 550 44.17 10.50 -32.38
CA ARG A 550 44.55 10.21 -30.99
C ARG A 550 43.70 11.01 -29.99
N PHE A 551 43.42 12.28 -30.26
CA PHE A 551 42.62 13.10 -29.36
C PHE A 551 41.17 12.61 -29.30
N PHE A 552 40.61 12.23 -30.43
CA PHE A 552 39.28 11.61 -30.50
C PHE A 552 39.21 10.33 -29.64
N ASN A 553 40.18 9.43 -29.77
CA ASN A 553 40.16 8.18 -29.00
C ASN A 553 40.25 8.40 -27.48
N TYR A 554 41.09 9.35 -27.02
CA TYR A 554 41.33 9.56 -25.59
C TYR A 554 40.36 10.54 -24.91
N LEU A 555 39.89 11.57 -25.61
CA LEU A 555 39.10 12.65 -25.04
C LEU A 555 37.61 12.56 -25.39
N ASP A 556 37.24 11.66 -26.32
CA ASP A 556 35.85 11.36 -26.66
C ASP A 556 35.52 9.88 -26.37
N GLY A 557 36.17 8.96 -27.07
CA GLY A 557 35.84 7.54 -27.01
C GLY A 557 36.06 6.91 -25.62
N ALA A 558 37.22 7.15 -25.00
CA ALA A 558 37.54 6.56 -23.69
C ALA A 558 36.62 7.05 -22.55
N PRO A 559 36.32 8.35 -22.41
CA PRO A 559 35.35 8.83 -21.40
C PRO A 559 33.95 8.25 -21.57
N ILE A 560 33.46 8.12 -22.80
CA ILE A 560 32.14 7.50 -23.07
C ILE A 560 32.14 6.03 -22.66
N CYS A 561 33.17 5.28 -23.05
CA CYS A 561 33.31 3.88 -22.66
C CYS A 561 33.37 3.72 -21.13
N LEU A 562 34.09 4.59 -20.44
CA LEU A 562 34.17 4.60 -18.98
C LEU A 562 32.81 4.90 -18.33
N ALA A 563 32.11 5.94 -18.79
CA ALA A 563 30.79 6.31 -18.27
C ALA A 563 29.76 5.19 -18.52
N LEU A 564 29.77 4.58 -19.71
CA LEU A 564 28.91 3.45 -20.04
C LEU A 564 29.21 2.23 -19.17
N PHE A 565 30.48 1.93 -18.93
CA PHE A 565 30.88 0.84 -18.04
C PHE A 565 30.41 1.08 -16.61
N ILE A 566 30.61 2.29 -16.08
CA ILE A 566 30.16 2.64 -14.72
C ILE A 566 28.63 2.58 -14.61
N LEU A 567 27.90 3.15 -15.56
CA LEU A 567 26.43 3.22 -15.48
C LEU A 567 25.75 1.87 -15.76
N ASN A 568 26.30 1.01 -16.62
CA ASN A 568 25.65 -0.25 -16.99
C ASN A 568 26.17 -1.45 -16.19
N VAL A 569 27.48 -1.53 -15.94
CA VAL A 569 28.11 -2.70 -15.30
C VAL A 569 28.28 -2.48 -13.80
N LEU A 570 28.77 -1.30 -13.41
CA LEU A 570 28.89 -0.90 -12.00
C LEU A 570 27.73 -0.01 -11.57
N HIS A 571 26.52 -0.25 -12.13
CA HIS A 571 25.36 0.59 -11.88
C HIS A 571 25.22 0.78 -10.37
N PRO A 572 25.03 2.01 -9.87
CA PRO A 572 24.91 2.28 -8.43
C PRO A 572 23.82 1.48 -7.69
N ARG A 573 22.98 0.74 -8.43
CA ARG A 573 21.86 -0.09 -7.96
C ARG A 573 22.24 -1.58 -7.82
N PHE A 574 23.25 -2.08 -8.53
CA PHE A 574 23.64 -3.50 -8.51
C PHE A 574 24.63 -3.87 -7.39
N VAL A 575 25.08 -2.89 -6.59
CA VAL A 575 25.90 -3.10 -5.37
C VAL A 575 25.02 -2.92 -4.12
N TYR A 576 23.83 -3.52 -4.14
CA TYR A 576 22.87 -3.61 -3.05
C TYR A 576 22.61 -5.06 -2.69
#